data_AF-A0AAN9LE67-F1
#
_entry.id   AF-A0AAN9LE67-F1
#
_cell.length_a   1.000
_cell.length_b   1.000
_cell.length_c   1.000
_cell.angle_alpha   90.00
_cell.angle_beta   90.00
_cell.angle_gamma   90.00
#
_symmetry.space_group_name_H-M   'P 1'
#
loop_
_entity.id
_entity.type
_entity.pdbx_description
1 polymer ?
#
loop_
_entity_poly.entity_id
_entity_poly.type
_entity_poly.pdbx_seq_one_letter_code
_entity_poly.pdbx_strand_id
1 'polypeptide(L)'
;MKRDFTWVQSIAILFDNHQLSVGALKTPTWEDHVDRLALTFDGQPFTLYESEGATWTSSTVPNVSIVRTTSTNSVLVEVEGKLRVTAKVVPITEEDSRIHNYGITKEDCFAHLDLGFKFFTLSNEVSGVLGQTYKASYVSRVNVGANMPVMGGGKEFETTSLFSPDCSVARFIGKNELTEGDSFVI
;
A
#
# COMPACT_ATOMS: atom_id res chain seq x y z
N MET A 1 0.93 -24.79 -13.25
CA MET A 1 1.08 -23.33 -13.46
C MET A 1 2.23 -22.87 -12.57
N LYS A 2 3.37 -22.45 -13.14
CA LYS A 2 4.47 -21.88 -12.37
C LYS A 2 4.09 -20.42 -12.11
N ARG A 3 3.78 -20.06 -10.87
CA ARG A 3 3.34 -18.71 -10.50
C ARG A 3 4.56 -17.93 -10.06
N ASP A 4 4.72 -16.73 -10.58
CA ASP A 4 5.71 -15.80 -10.05
C ASP A 4 5.28 -15.33 -8.66
N PHE A 5 6.25 -15.15 -7.78
CA PHE A 5 6.01 -14.72 -6.43
C PHE A 5 5.70 -13.23 -6.41
N THR A 6 4.66 -12.86 -5.66
CA THR A 6 4.17 -11.48 -5.61
C THR A 6 4.28 -10.98 -4.18
N TRP A 7 5.14 -10.01 -3.97
CA TRP A 7 5.25 -9.23 -2.75
C TRP A 7 5.04 -7.76 -3.10
N VAL A 8 4.62 -6.96 -2.12
CA VAL A 8 4.38 -5.53 -2.35
C VAL A 8 5.68 -4.77 -2.05
N GLN A 9 6.32 -4.22 -3.09
CA GLN A 9 7.51 -3.38 -2.90
C GLN A 9 7.14 -1.95 -2.53
N SER A 10 6.04 -1.46 -3.08
CA SER A 10 5.55 -0.11 -2.82
C SER A 10 4.06 -0.02 -3.04
N ILE A 11 3.47 0.97 -2.38
CA ILE A 11 2.10 1.42 -2.61
C ILE A 11 2.11 2.90 -2.93
N ALA A 12 1.16 3.35 -3.74
CA ALA A 12 0.79 4.75 -3.85
C ALA A 12 -0.64 4.95 -3.38
N ILE A 13 -0.86 6.08 -2.74
CA ILE A 13 -2.14 6.56 -2.25
C ILE A 13 -2.41 7.85 -3.01
N LEU A 14 -3.39 7.80 -3.90
CA LEU A 14 -3.87 8.94 -4.68
C LEU A 14 -5.11 9.51 -3.99
N PHE A 15 -5.13 10.81 -3.72
CA PHE A 15 -6.27 11.48 -3.11
C PHE A 15 -6.28 12.95 -3.49
N ASP A 16 -7.45 13.49 -3.83
CA ASP A 16 -7.55 14.86 -4.34
C ASP A 16 -6.62 15.07 -5.56
N ASN A 17 -5.59 15.92 -5.44
CA ASN A 17 -4.52 16.10 -6.43
C ASN A 17 -3.15 15.66 -5.87
N HIS A 18 -3.14 14.92 -4.78
CA HIS A 18 -1.94 14.56 -4.04
C HIS A 18 -1.59 13.09 -4.20
N GLN A 19 -0.30 12.81 -4.05
CA GLN A 19 0.26 11.48 -4.20
C GLN A 19 1.18 11.20 -3.02
N LEU A 20 0.90 10.13 -2.28
CA LEU A 20 1.77 9.65 -1.21
C LEU A 20 2.23 8.23 -1.57
N SER A 21 3.53 7.94 -1.45
CA SER A 21 4.02 6.57 -1.60
C SER A 21 4.79 6.09 -0.38
N VAL A 22 4.66 4.79 -0.13
CA VAL A 22 5.44 4.04 0.86
C VAL A 22 6.06 2.87 0.13
N GLY A 23 7.37 2.69 0.28
CA GLY A 23 8.13 1.62 -0.34
C GLY A 23 9.09 0.94 0.62
N ALA A 24 9.49 -0.28 0.27
CA ALA A 24 10.56 -1.02 0.90
C ALA A 24 11.85 -0.88 0.07
N LEU A 25 12.91 -0.37 0.69
CA LEU A 25 14.24 -0.31 0.11
C LEU A 25 14.83 -1.73 0.01
N LYS A 26 15.49 -2.00 -1.12
CA LYS A 26 16.25 -3.25 -1.30
C LYS A 26 17.40 -3.30 -0.30
N THR A 27 17.74 -4.50 0.16
CA THR A 27 18.81 -4.70 1.12
C THR A 27 19.51 -6.03 0.84
N PRO A 28 20.85 -6.13 1.00
CA PRO A 28 21.54 -7.40 0.84
C PRO A 28 21.38 -8.30 2.08
N THR A 29 21.33 -7.69 3.26
CA THR A 29 21.21 -8.36 4.57
C THR A 29 20.12 -7.70 5.39
N TRP A 30 19.47 -8.45 6.28
CA TRP A 30 18.46 -7.90 7.18
C TRP A 30 19.04 -7.60 8.56
N GLU A 31 18.79 -6.37 9.03
CA GLU A 31 19.12 -5.91 10.37
C GLU A 31 17.97 -5.03 10.84
N ASP A 32 17.31 -5.40 11.95
CA ASP A 32 16.06 -4.77 12.40
C ASP A 32 16.19 -3.26 12.63
N HIS A 33 17.37 -2.80 13.05
CA HIS A 33 17.67 -1.41 13.37
C HIS A 33 18.06 -0.55 12.17
N VAL A 34 18.14 -1.13 10.96
CA VAL A 34 18.38 -0.38 9.73
C VAL A 34 17.04 -0.07 9.08
N ASP A 35 16.73 1.22 8.92
CA ASP A 35 15.49 1.66 8.30
C ASP A 35 15.49 1.43 6.79
N ARG A 36 14.43 0.83 6.28
CA ARG A 36 14.26 0.50 4.86
C ARG A 36 12.99 1.09 4.27
N LEU A 37 12.47 2.16 4.87
CA LEU A 37 11.31 2.88 4.36
C LEU A 37 11.74 3.88 3.27
N ALA A 38 11.03 3.85 2.16
CA ALA A 38 11.04 4.92 1.16
C ALA A 38 9.71 5.66 1.22
N LEU A 39 9.74 6.95 1.54
CA LEU A 39 8.55 7.79 1.67
C LEU A 39 8.64 8.96 0.69
N THR A 40 7.57 9.20 -0.07
CA THR A 40 7.47 10.38 -0.93
C THR A 40 6.08 11.01 -0.84
N PHE A 41 6.02 12.33 -0.87
CA PHE A 41 4.79 13.11 -0.92
C PHE A 41 4.87 14.10 -2.08
N ASP A 42 3.90 14.05 -3.01
CA ASP A 42 3.87 14.82 -4.25
C ASP A 42 5.20 14.76 -5.03
N GLY A 43 5.77 13.56 -5.11
CA GLY A 43 7.05 13.29 -5.76
C GLY A 43 8.28 13.74 -4.98
N GLN A 44 8.13 14.42 -3.83
CA GLN A 44 9.24 14.84 -2.98
C GLN A 44 9.53 13.78 -1.91
N PRO A 45 10.76 13.23 -1.84
CA PRO A 45 11.13 12.34 -0.76
C PRO A 45 11.26 13.10 0.56
N PHE A 46 10.91 12.46 1.67
CA PHE A 46 11.14 12.99 3.01
C PHE A 46 11.54 11.87 3.97
N THR A 47 12.13 12.26 5.09
CA THR A 47 12.57 11.36 6.14
C THR A 47 11.83 11.62 7.43
N LEU A 48 11.70 10.57 8.23
CA LEU A 48 11.19 10.60 9.59
C LEU A 48 12.32 10.23 10.54
N TYR A 49 12.46 10.97 11.65
CA TYR A 49 13.37 10.58 12.73
C TYR A 49 13.13 9.12 13.11
N GLU A 50 14.20 8.35 13.29
CA GLU A 50 14.16 6.92 13.63
C GLU A 50 13.82 6.70 15.11
N SER A 51 12.66 7.21 15.52
CA SER A 51 12.11 7.08 16.86
C SER A 51 10.65 6.68 16.76
N GLU A 52 10.22 5.76 17.61
CA GLU A 52 8.80 5.49 17.80
C GLU A 52 8.05 6.79 18.15
N GLY A 53 6.89 6.99 17.54
CA GLY A 53 6.10 8.21 17.68
C GLY A 53 6.59 9.41 16.87
N ALA A 54 7.74 9.33 16.19
CA ALA A 54 8.16 10.38 15.27
C ALA A 54 7.08 10.60 14.21
N THR A 55 6.67 11.86 14.07
CA THR A 55 5.53 12.24 13.24
C THR A 55 5.96 13.23 12.18
N TRP A 56 5.48 13.00 10.97
CA TRP A 56 5.56 13.93 9.86
C TRP A 56 4.15 14.31 9.48
N THR A 57 3.92 15.60 9.28
CA THR A 57 2.65 16.15 8.81
C THR A 57 2.95 16.99 7.58
N SER A 58 2.13 16.89 6.54
CA SER A 58 2.32 17.70 5.36
C SER A 58 2.08 19.18 5.69
N SER A 59 2.99 20.05 5.24
CA SER A 59 2.88 21.51 5.40
C SER A 59 1.84 22.12 4.44
N THR A 60 1.54 21.44 3.34
CA THR A 60 0.55 21.87 2.34
C THR A 60 -0.81 21.23 2.54
N VAL A 61 -0.86 20.06 3.19
CA VAL A 61 -2.08 19.24 3.38
C VAL A 61 -2.14 18.73 4.83
N PRO A 62 -2.56 19.57 5.80
CA PRO A 62 -2.43 19.26 7.24
C PRO A 62 -3.15 17.98 7.70
N ASN A 63 -4.13 17.50 6.93
CA ASN A 63 -4.87 16.27 7.18
C ASN A 63 -4.13 15.00 6.75
N VAL A 64 -2.88 15.11 6.27
CA VAL A 64 -2.01 13.98 5.96
C VAL A 64 -0.90 13.90 6.99
N SER A 65 -0.81 12.76 7.66
CA SER A 65 0.25 12.50 8.63
C SER A 65 0.81 11.09 8.49
N ILE A 66 2.08 10.94 8.88
CA ILE A 66 2.76 9.65 8.96
C ILE A 66 3.46 9.59 10.31
N VAL A 67 3.18 8.52 11.05
CA VAL A 67 3.72 8.30 12.39
C VAL A 67 4.50 7.00 12.39
N ARG A 68 5.72 7.00 12.93
CA ARG A 68 6.45 5.77 13.18
C ARG A 68 5.80 4.98 14.31
N THR A 69 5.47 3.71 14.05
CA THR A 69 4.96 2.79 15.07
C THR A 69 6.09 2.01 15.76
N THR A 70 7.28 2.02 15.17
CA THR A 70 8.54 1.52 15.75
C THR A 70 9.67 2.45 15.31
N SER A 71 10.85 2.37 15.95
CA SER A 71 12.01 3.22 15.58
C SER A 71 12.40 3.11 14.11
N THR A 72 12.29 1.92 13.53
CA THR A 72 12.61 1.62 12.13
C THR A 72 11.52 0.78 11.48
N ASN A 73 11.43 0.80 10.16
CA ASN A 73 10.68 -0.11 9.30
C ASN A 73 9.14 -0.09 9.42
N SER A 74 8.53 0.58 10.40
CA SER A 74 7.07 0.58 10.55
C SER A 74 6.48 1.99 10.66
N VAL A 75 5.46 2.26 9.84
CA VAL A 75 4.72 3.52 9.84
C VAL A 75 3.22 3.31 9.80
N LEU A 76 2.50 4.25 10.40
CA LEU A 76 1.08 4.46 10.26
C LEU A 76 0.87 5.70 9.38
N VAL A 77 0.30 5.49 8.21
CA VAL A 77 -0.11 6.56 7.30
C VAL A 77 -1.58 6.88 7.56
N GLU A 78 -1.91 8.16 7.67
CA GLU A 78 -3.28 8.63 7.83
C GLU A 78 -3.57 9.79 6.89
N VAL A 79 -4.64 9.63 6.11
CA VAL A 79 -5.32 10.73 5.42
C VAL A 79 -6.65 10.90 6.15
N GLU A 80 -6.75 11.96 6.95
CA GLU A 80 -7.84 12.17 7.90
C GLU A 80 -9.21 11.97 7.25
N GLY A 81 -10.06 11.17 7.88
CA GLY A 81 -11.41 10.88 7.41
C GLY A 81 -11.50 10.00 6.16
N LYS A 82 -10.41 9.74 5.44
CA LYS A 82 -10.41 8.93 4.21
C LYS A 82 -9.92 7.50 4.48
N LEU A 83 -8.66 7.36 4.91
CA LEU A 83 -8.02 6.07 5.11
C LEU A 83 -6.88 6.09 6.11
N ARG A 84 -6.55 4.91 6.61
CA ARG A 84 -5.38 4.62 7.44
C ARG A 84 -4.68 3.37 6.93
N VAL A 85 -3.37 3.43 6.76
CA VAL A 85 -2.54 2.30 6.33
C VAL A 85 -1.46 2.03 7.36
N THR A 86 -1.40 0.81 7.89
CA THR A 86 -0.21 0.31 8.58
C THR A 86 0.72 -0.29 7.54
N ALA A 87 1.95 0.19 7.45
CA ALA A 87 2.96 -0.34 6.56
C ALA A 87 4.21 -0.72 7.35
N LYS A 88 4.62 -1.98 7.23
CA LYS A 88 5.82 -2.51 7.86
C LYS A 88 6.71 -3.14 6.81
N VAL A 89 7.96 -2.70 6.73
CA VAL A 89 8.97 -3.37 5.92
C VAL A 89 9.43 -4.61 6.67
N VAL A 90 9.35 -5.76 6.01
CA VAL A 90 9.74 -7.07 6.57
C VAL A 90 10.65 -7.80 5.59
N PRO A 91 11.61 -8.61 6.08
CA PRO A 91 12.41 -9.47 5.23
C PRO A 91 11.57 -10.67 4.80
N ILE A 92 11.90 -11.22 3.63
CA ILE A 92 11.51 -12.59 3.31
C ILE A 92 12.40 -13.54 4.12
N THR A 93 11.80 -14.37 4.97
CA THR A 93 12.55 -15.31 5.80
C THR A 93 12.91 -16.59 5.04
N GLU A 94 13.86 -17.37 5.58
CA GLU A 94 14.17 -18.71 5.03
C GLU A 94 12.95 -19.64 5.06
N GLU A 95 12.08 -19.49 6.07
CA GLU A 95 10.87 -20.28 6.19
C GLU A 95 9.86 -19.91 5.11
N ASP A 96 9.66 -18.60 4.84
CA ASP A 96 8.83 -18.13 3.72
C ASP A 96 9.41 -18.64 2.40
N SER A 97 10.74 -18.53 2.24
CA SER A 97 11.47 -19.06 1.08
C SER A 97 11.29 -20.56 0.91
N ARG A 98 11.22 -21.34 2.00
CA ARG A 98 10.99 -22.79 1.97
C ARG A 98 9.54 -23.16 1.65
N ILE A 99 8.58 -22.52 2.31
CA ILE A 99 7.14 -22.76 2.11
C ILE A 99 6.73 -22.40 0.68
N HIS A 100 7.29 -21.30 0.16
CA HIS A 100 6.91 -20.78 -1.15
C HIS A 100 7.93 -21.11 -2.24
N ASN A 101 9.07 -21.73 -1.93
CA ASN A 101 10.14 -22.08 -2.88
C ASN A 101 10.72 -20.85 -3.61
N TYR A 102 10.98 -19.76 -2.86
CA TYR A 102 11.52 -18.51 -3.40
C TYR A 102 12.98 -18.63 -3.86
N GLY A 103 13.77 -19.53 -3.25
CA GLY A 103 15.18 -19.69 -3.57
C GLY A 103 16.07 -18.55 -3.06
N ILE A 104 15.57 -17.75 -2.11
CA ILE A 104 16.29 -16.64 -1.48
C ILE A 104 17.29 -17.19 -0.46
N THR A 105 18.54 -16.71 -0.50
CA THR A 105 19.59 -16.99 0.49
C THR A 105 19.79 -15.80 1.43
N LYS A 106 20.60 -15.97 2.49
CA LYS A 106 20.90 -14.89 3.46
C LYS A 106 21.60 -13.68 2.83
N GLU A 107 22.28 -13.86 1.70
CA GLU A 107 22.99 -12.79 0.98
C GLU A 107 22.12 -12.03 -0.03
N ASP A 108 20.84 -12.39 -0.19
CA ASP A 108 19.89 -11.75 -1.11
C ASP A 108 18.56 -11.46 -0.42
N CYS A 109 18.63 -10.78 0.73
CA CYS A 109 17.46 -10.57 1.57
C CYS A 109 16.47 -9.57 0.95
N PHE A 110 15.45 -10.07 0.26
CA PHE A 110 14.37 -9.23 -0.23
C PHE A 110 13.54 -8.68 0.93
N ALA A 111 13.31 -7.37 0.90
CA ALA A 111 12.38 -6.69 1.79
C ALA A 111 11.09 -6.35 1.06
N HIS A 112 9.96 -6.48 1.73
CA HIS A 112 8.64 -6.09 1.20
C HIS A 112 7.78 -5.43 2.27
N LEU A 113 6.65 -4.89 1.85
CA LEU A 113 5.66 -4.31 2.73
C LEU A 113 4.66 -5.38 3.19
N ASP A 114 4.50 -5.48 4.50
CA ASP A 114 3.33 -6.00 5.18
C ASP A 114 2.36 -4.83 5.44
N LEU A 115 1.11 -4.99 5.02
CA LEU A 115 0.16 -3.90 4.84
C LEU A 115 -1.18 -4.20 5.50
N GLY A 116 -1.70 -3.21 6.22
CA GLY A 116 -3.07 -3.21 6.74
C GLY A 116 -3.79 -1.95 6.29
N PHE A 117 -4.99 -2.09 5.75
CA PHE A 117 -5.80 -0.97 5.26
C PHE A 117 -7.08 -0.83 6.07
N LYS A 118 -7.39 0.40 6.46
CA LYS A 118 -8.69 0.78 7.01
C LYS A 118 -9.22 1.98 6.25
N PHE A 119 -10.41 1.84 5.68
CA PHE A 119 -11.10 2.92 4.99
C PHE A 119 -12.25 3.43 5.86
N PHE A 120 -12.44 4.75 5.93
CA PHE A 120 -13.44 5.37 6.81
C PHE A 120 -14.69 5.83 6.05
N THR A 121 -14.52 6.41 4.86
CA THR A 121 -15.61 6.94 4.05
C THR A 121 -15.57 6.34 2.65
N LEU A 122 -16.15 5.14 2.49
CA LEU A 122 -16.31 4.50 1.18
C LEU A 122 -17.72 4.74 0.65
N SER A 123 -17.82 5.02 -0.65
CA SER A 123 -19.11 5.11 -1.33
C SER A 123 -19.68 3.71 -1.59
N ASN A 124 -20.98 3.60 -1.86
CA ASN A 124 -21.60 2.35 -2.33
C ASN A 124 -21.05 1.90 -3.69
N GLU A 125 -20.38 2.81 -4.37
CA GLU A 125 -19.74 2.67 -5.67
C GLU A 125 -18.25 2.30 -5.58
N VAL A 126 -17.71 2.07 -4.39
CA VAL A 126 -16.30 1.67 -4.19
C VAL A 126 -15.92 0.52 -5.12
N SER A 127 -14.75 0.58 -5.73
CA SER A 127 -14.20 -0.52 -6.53
C SER A 127 -12.83 -0.89 -5.98
N GLY A 128 -12.18 -1.90 -6.56
CA GLY A 128 -10.86 -2.34 -6.11
C GLY A 128 -10.88 -3.72 -5.50
N VAL A 129 -9.70 -4.35 -5.49
CA VAL A 129 -9.48 -5.71 -4.98
C VAL A 129 -10.00 -5.84 -3.55
N LEU A 130 -9.62 -4.91 -2.67
CA LEU A 130 -10.12 -4.83 -1.29
C LEU A 130 -11.38 -3.97 -1.18
N GLY A 131 -11.50 -2.89 -1.94
CA GLY A 131 -12.64 -1.97 -1.84
C GLY A 131 -13.99 -2.66 -2.08
N GLN A 132 -14.05 -3.62 -3.02
CA GLN A 132 -15.28 -4.38 -3.29
C GLN A 132 -15.81 -5.13 -2.06
N THR A 133 -14.96 -5.51 -1.10
CA THR A 133 -15.38 -6.26 0.10
C THR A 133 -16.18 -5.40 1.08
N TYR A 134 -16.15 -4.08 0.92
CA TYR A 134 -16.91 -3.14 1.75
C TYR A 134 -18.32 -2.86 1.22
N LYS A 135 -18.68 -3.35 0.02
CA LYS A 135 -20.06 -3.25 -0.48
C LYS A 135 -20.99 -4.12 0.34
N ALA A 136 -22.15 -3.58 0.72
CA ALA A 136 -23.19 -4.33 1.41
C ALA A 136 -23.68 -5.57 0.63
N SER A 137 -23.62 -5.53 -0.71
CA SER A 137 -24.00 -6.64 -1.59
C SER A 137 -22.85 -7.58 -1.96
N TYR A 138 -21.66 -7.42 -1.35
CA TYR A 138 -20.51 -8.24 -1.69
C TYR A 138 -20.68 -9.67 -1.16
N VAL A 139 -20.53 -10.65 -2.05
CA VAL A 139 -20.48 -12.07 -1.70
C VAL A 139 -19.11 -12.59 -2.10
N SER A 140 -18.32 -12.99 -1.10
CA SER A 140 -16.99 -13.53 -1.34
C SER A 140 -17.07 -14.84 -2.14
N ARG A 141 -16.37 -14.88 -3.27
CA ARG A 141 -16.13 -16.11 -4.05
C ARG A 141 -14.76 -16.72 -3.76
N VAL A 142 -14.05 -16.14 -2.80
CA VAL A 142 -12.69 -16.50 -2.45
C VAL A 142 -12.71 -17.82 -1.70
N ASN A 143 -11.89 -18.77 -2.14
CA ASN A 143 -11.69 -19.99 -1.39
C ASN A 143 -10.80 -19.71 -0.17
N VAL A 144 -11.43 -19.35 0.96
CA VAL A 144 -10.76 -19.06 2.23
C VAL A 144 -10.04 -20.27 2.83
N GLY A 145 -10.35 -21.49 2.37
CA GLY A 145 -9.66 -22.71 2.79
C GLY A 145 -8.39 -23.02 1.99
N ALA A 146 -8.08 -22.24 0.94
CA ALA A 146 -6.83 -22.38 0.22
C ALA A 146 -5.67 -21.74 1.01
N ASN A 147 -4.46 -22.31 0.91
CA ASN A 147 -3.27 -21.73 1.55
C ASN A 147 -2.97 -20.29 1.09
N MET A 148 -3.36 -19.96 -0.14
CA MET A 148 -3.25 -18.61 -0.70
C MET A 148 -4.55 -18.26 -1.44
N PRO A 149 -5.54 -17.69 -0.74
CA PRO A 149 -6.78 -17.25 -1.36
C PRO A 149 -6.50 -16.13 -2.37
N VAL A 150 -7.15 -16.19 -3.52
CA VAL A 150 -6.98 -15.20 -4.60
C VAL A 150 -8.33 -14.55 -4.90
N MET A 151 -8.37 -13.22 -4.91
CA MET A 151 -9.57 -12.45 -5.25
C MET A 151 -9.89 -12.48 -6.75
N GLY A 152 -8.85 -12.55 -7.60
CA GLY A 152 -8.97 -12.38 -9.05
C GLY A 152 -9.01 -10.91 -9.46
N GLY A 153 -9.26 -10.65 -10.75
CA GLY A 153 -9.38 -9.28 -11.28
C GLY A 153 -8.06 -8.64 -11.74
N GLY A 154 -6.98 -9.41 -11.88
CA GLY A 154 -5.64 -8.86 -12.14
C GLY A 154 -5.56 -7.99 -13.41
N LYS A 155 -6.28 -8.35 -14.48
CA LYS A 155 -6.32 -7.56 -15.72
C LYS A 155 -7.12 -6.28 -15.54
N GLU A 156 -8.17 -6.34 -14.73
CA GLU A 156 -9.08 -5.24 -14.48
C GLU A 156 -8.39 -4.12 -13.69
N PHE A 157 -7.50 -4.50 -12.75
CA PHE A 157 -6.76 -3.62 -11.85
C PHE A 157 -5.33 -3.30 -12.31
N GLU A 158 -4.92 -3.72 -13.50
CA GLU A 158 -3.61 -3.40 -14.06
C GLU A 158 -3.53 -1.90 -14.42
N THR A 159 -2.45 -1.24 -14.01
CA THR A 159 -2.17 0.18 -14.28
C THR A 159 -0.85 0.33 -15.04
N THR A 160 -0.67 1.42 -15.76
CA THR A 160 0.58 1.69 -16.51
C THR A 160 1.76 1.97 -15.58
N SER A 161 1.49 2.56 -14.42
CA SER A 161 2.50 2.88 -13.40
C SER A 161 1.90 2.88 -11.99
N LEU A 162 2.76 2.91 -10.98
CA LEU A 162 2.35 2.97 -9.57
C LEU A 162 1.43 4.17 -9.26
N PHE A 163 1.60 5.28 -9.96
CA PHE A 163 0.87 6.53 -9.73
C PHE A 163 -0.23 6.79 -10.78
N SER A 164 -0.41 5.90 -11.75
CA SER A 164 -1.41 6.07 -12.80
C SER A 164 -2.76 5.49 -12.37
N PRO A 165 -3.84 6.28 -12.29
CA PRO A 165 -5.19 5.78 -12.00
C PRO A 165 -5.89 5.30 -13.28
N ASP A 166 -5.21 4.53 -14.13
CA ASP A 166 -5.64 4.20 -15.50
C ASP A 166 -6.06 2.74 -15.70
N CYS A 167 -6.40 2.02 -14.63
CA CYS A 167 -6.93 0.68 -14.76
C CYS A 167 -8.34 0.68 -15.36
N SER A 168 -8.73 -0.42 -16.00
CA SER A 168 -10.01 -0.51 -16.73
C SER A 168 -11.27 -0.31 -15.87
N VAL A 169 -11.15 -0.44 -14.55
CA VAL A 169 -12.24 -0.23 -13.59
C VAL A 169 -11.99 0.97 -12.67
N ALA A 170 -11.03 1.83 -13.01
CA ALA A 170 -10.70 3.03 -12.25
C ALA A 170 -11.92 3.96 -12.15
N ARG A 171 -12.15 4.48 -10.95
CA ARG A 171 -13.19 5.49 -10.67
C ARG A 171 -12.62 6.77 -10.05
N PHE A 172 -11.32 6.77 -9.76
CA PHE A 172 -10.65 7.91 -9.17
C PHE A 172 -10.50 9.01 -10.22
N ILE A 173 -11.01 10.20 -9.89
CA ILE A 173 -10.86 11.42 -10.67
C ILE A 173 -10.19 12.44 -9.75
N GLY A 174 -9.05 12.98 -10.17
CA GLY A 174 -8.34 14.01 -9.41
C GLY A 174 -9.13 15.32 -9.38
N LYS A 175 -8.91 16.19 -8.38
CA LYS A 175 -9.61 17.49 -8.28
C LYS A 175 -9.48 18.37 -9.54
N ASN A 176 -8.39 18.27 -10.28
CA ASN A 176 -8.20 19.04 -11.52
C ASN A 176 -9.02 18.54 -12.71
N GLU A 177 -9.69 17.38 -12.57
CA GLU A 177 -10.52 16.75 -13.60
C GLU A 177 -12.01 16.72 -13.23
N LEU A 178 -12.40 17.21 -12.04
CA LEU A 178 -13.79 17.30 -11.62
C LEU A 178 -14.49 18.45 -12.36
N THR A 179 -15.57 18.14 -13.08
CA THR A 179 -16.55 19.16 -13.50
C THR A 179 -17.62 19.30 -12.43
N GLU A 180 -18.31 20.44 -12.39
CA GLU A 180 -19.29 20.79 -11.35
C GLU A 180 -20.44 19.75 -11.33
N GLY A 181 -20.36 18.76 -10.42
CA GLY A 181 -21.30 17.63 -10.32
C GLY A 181 -20.70 16.29 -9.87
N ASP A 182 -19.37 16.14 -9.95
CA ASP A 182 -18.72 14.86 -9.67
C ASP A 182 -18.42 14.65 -8.16
N SER A 183 -19.06 13.66 -7.56
CA SER A 183 -18.79 13.24 -6.18
C SER A 183 -17.46 12.48 -6.08
N PHE A 184 -16.70 12.73 -5.02
CA PHE A 184 -15.48 11.98 -4.69
C PHE A 184 -15.74 10.47 -4.64
N VAL A 185 -15.13 9.73 -5.56
CA VAL A 185 -15.11 8.26 -5.52
C VAL A 185 -13.70 7.82 -5.12
N ILE A 186 -13.59 7.30 -3.90
CA ILE A 186 -12.47 6.44 -3.46
C ILE A 186 -12.94 5.00 -3.59
#